data_AF-A0A7X8BKS4-F1
#
_entry.id   AF-A0A7X8BKS4-F1
#
_cell.length_a   1.000
_cell.length_b   1.000
_cell.length_c   1.000
_cell.angle_alpha   90.00
_cell.angle_beta   90.00
_cell.angle_gamma   90.00
#
_symmetry.space_group_name_H-M   'P 1'
#
loop_
_entity.id
_entity.type
_entity.pdbx_description
1 polymer ?
#
loop_
_entity_poly.entity_id
_entity_poly.type
_entity_poly.pdbx_seq_one_letter_code
_entity_poly.pdbx_strand_id
1 'polypeptide(L)'
;MEDFLKKVAFLGLGTAAATREKISKTVEKLIKQGEITASQGKKLAEKLWADAEKTRKEIGRKIDEGIKAGISKAGFVPKKDFELLKQRVELLEKRLASSKLKSTQKKTQKRNIQEARKISRKTHVRSRV
;
A
#
# COMPACT_ATOMS: atom_id res chain seq x y z
N MET A 1 13.78 0.97 -8.33
CA MET A 1 12.89 2.05 -8.81
C MET A 1 12.89 3.27 -7.89
N GLU A 2 12.93 3.11 -6.56
CA GLU A 2 12.96 4.26 -5.63
C GLU A 2 14.09 5.26 -5.92
N ASP A 3 15.30 4.79 -6.24
CA ASP A 3 16.42 5.69 -6.56
C ASP A 3 16.21 6.50 -7.84
N PHE A 4 15.47 5.98 -8.81
CA PHE A 4 15.14 6.70 -10.04
C PHE A 4 14.11 7.80 -9.77
N LEU A 5 13.07 7.50 -8.98
CA LEU A 5 12.07 8.49 -8.57
C LEU A 5 12.69 9.59 -7.70
N LYS A 6 13.58 9.22 -6.77
CA LYS A 6 14.35 10.19 -5.98
C LYS A 6 15.21 11.07 -6.89
N LYS A 7 15.97 10.48 -7.81
CA LYS A 7 16.80 11.24 -8.77
C LYS A 7 15.98 12.17 -9.65
N VAL A 8 14.84 11.72 -10.18
CA VAL A 8 13.92 12.54 -10.98
C VAL A 8 13.31 13.65 -10.14
N ALA A 9 12.95 13.39 -8.88
CA ALA A 9 12.46 14.43 -7.97
C ALA A 9 13.53 15.48 -7.67
N PHE A 10 14.79 15.06 -7.43
CA PHE A 10 15.92 15.98 -7.27
C PHE A 10 16.22 16.77 -8.55
N LEU A 11 16.06 16.14 -9.73
CA LEU A 11 16.23 16.80 -11.02
C LEU A 11 15.11 17.82 -11.28
N GLY A 12 13.86 17.47 -10.93
CA GLY A 12 12.66 18.30 -11.12
C GLY A 12 12.57 19.47 -10.13
N LEU A 13 13.12 19.33 -8.93
CA LEU A 13 13.28 20.44 -7.97
C LEU A 13 14.47 21.35 -8.32
N GLY A 14 15.35 20.91 -9.23
CA GLY A 14 16.58 21.59 -9.59
C GLY A 14 17.68 21.41 -8.53
N THR A 15 18.94 21.41 -8.98
CA THR A 15 20.12 21.35 -8.09
C THR A 15 20.26 22.59 -7.19
N ALA A 16 19.56 23.68 -7.53
CA ALA A 16 19.56 24.95 -6.81
C ALA A 16 18.38 25.14 -5.85
N ALA A 17 17.60 24.09 -5.55
CA ALA A 17 16.48 24.16 -4.62
C ALA A 17 16.88 24.89 -3.32
N ALA A 18 15.94 25.66 -2.76
CA ALA A 18 16.14 26.46 -1.54
C ALA A 18 16.62 25.58 -0.38
N THR A 19 17.93 25.45 -0.25
CA THR A 19 18.61 24.71 0.82
C THR A 19 19.06 25.70 1.88
N ARG A 20 19.14 25.22 3.12
CA ARG A 20 19.60 26.03 4.25
C ARG A 20 20.96 26.67 3.96
N GLU A 21 21.87 25.91 3.36
CA GLU A 21 23.20 26.40 2.97
C GLU A 21 23.14 27.51 1.91
N LYS A 22 22.29 27.35 0.88
CA LYS A 22 22.15 28.38 -0.15
C LYS A 22 21.54 29.66 0.43
N ILE A 23 20.48 29.55 1.23
CA ILE A 23 19.82 30.69 1.90
C ILE A 23 20.83 31.43 2.78
N SER A 24 21.57 30.71 3.64
CA SER A 24 22.59 31.30 4.51
C SER A 24 23.66 32.04 3.72
N LYS A 25 24.19 31.45 2.63
CA LYS A 25 25.20 32.11 1.79
C LYS A 25 24.68 33.39 1.12
N THR A 26 23.42 33.41 0.68
CA THR A 26 22.83 34.60 0.05
C THR A 26 22.63 35.72 1.07
N VAL A 27 22.14 35.39 2.26
CA VAL A 27 21.97 36.34 3.36
C VAL A 27 23.32 36.89 3.84
N GLU A 28 24.33 36.03 3.93
CA GLU A 28 25.68 36.46 4.35
C GLU A 28 26.31 37.43 3.34
N LYS A 29 26.05 37.26 2.03
CA LYS A 29 26.47 38.23 1.01
C LYS A 29 25.79 39.58 1.20
N LEU A 30 24.49 39.60 1.46
CA LEU A 30 23.73 40.83 1.70
C LEU A 30 24.20 41.57 2.96
N ILE A 31 24.63 40.83 4.00
CA ILE A 31 25.28 41.43 5.18
C ILE A 31 26.65 42.02 4.82
N LYS A 32 27.48 41.29 4.06
CA LYS A 32 28.81 41.77 3.64
C LYS A 32 28.75 42.99 2.73
N GLN A 33 27.70 43.10 1.93
CA GLN A 33 27.44 44.27 1.07
C GLN A 33 26.85 45.46 1.85
N GLY A 34 26.52 45.29 3.14
CA GLY A 34 25.96 46.33 3.98
C GLY A 34 24.47 46.63 3.73
N GLU A 35 23.79 45.84 2.89
CA GLU A 35 22.37 46.04 2.57
C GLU A 35 21.45 45.69 3.73
N ILE A 36 21.88 44.78 4.60
CA ILE A 36 21.14 44.36 5.79
C ILE A 36 22.07 44.14 6.98
N THR A 37 21.57 44.42 8.18
CA THR A 37 22.30 44.11 9.42
C THR A 37 22.32 42.61 9.70
N ALA A 38 23.32 42.15 10.48
CA ALA A 38 23.41 40.74 10.89
C ALA A 38 22.15 40.21 11.60
N SER A 39 21.47 41.08 12.36
CA SER A 39 20.19 40.77 13.03
C SER A 39 19.05 40.56 12.02
N GLN A 40 18.94 41.44 11.02
CA GLN A 40 17.94 41.32 9.96
C GLN A 40 18.20 40.10 9.07
N GLY A 41 19.47 39.81 8.76
CA GLY A 41 19.85 38.65 7.97
C GLY A 41 19.44 37.32 8.64
N LYS A 42 19.70 37.15 9.94
CA LYS A 42 19.27 35.95 10.68
C LYS A 42 17.74 35.74 10.60
N LYS A 43 16.96 36.81 10.81
CA LYS A 43 15.50 36.75 10.70
C LYS A 43 15.02 36.42 9.29
N LEU A 44 15.68 36.97 8.26
CA LEU A 44 15.39 36.67 6.85
C LEU A 44 15.66 35.21 6.52
N ALA A 45 16.81 34.67 6.96
CA ALA A 45 17.17 33.27 6.73
C ALA A 45 16.15 32.32 7.35
N GLU A 46 15.73 32.58 8.59
CA GLU A 46 14.73 31.76 9.27
C GLU A 46 13.35 31.84 8.60
N LYS A 47 12.90 33.04 8.22
CA LYS A 47 11.64 33.19 7.48
C LYS A 47 11.64 32.45 6.16
N LEU A 48 12.70 32.63 5.35
CA LEU A 48 12.84 31.94 4.07
C LEU A 48 12.87 30.42 4.24
N TRP A 49 13.53 29.93 5.29
CA TRP A 49 13.53 28.50 5.58
C TRP A 49 12.14 28.00 5.99
N ALA A 50 11.46 28.69 6.89
CA ALA A 50 10.11 28.32 7.34
C ALA A 50 9.10 28.33 6.19
N ASP A 51 9.14 29.35 5.33
CA ASP A 51 8.29 29.45 4.15
C ASP A 51 8.60 28.34 3.15
N ALA A 52 9.88 28.08 2.86
CA ALA A 52 10.29 27.00 1.99
C ALA A 52 9.80 25.63 2.50
N GLU A 53 9.89 25.39 3.81
CA GLU A 53 9.44 24.14 4.42
C GLU A 53 7.91 23.98 4.35
N LYS A 54 7.17 25.07 4.54
CA LYS A 54 5.72 25.11 4.39
C LYS A 54 5.30 24.85 2.95
N THR A 55 5.89 25.57 1.99
CA THR A 55 5.63 25.38 0.56
C THR A 55 5.97 23.96 0.11
N ARG A 56 7.07 23.38 0.60
CA ARG A 56 7.44 21.99 0.29
C ARG A 56 6.39 20.99 0.77
N LYS A 57 5.83 21.18 1.96
CA LYS A 57 4.74 20.32 2.50
C LYS A 57 3.46 20.46 1.67
N GLU A 58 3.08 21.68 1.30
CA GLU A 58 1.89 21.94 0.48
C GLU A 58 2.02 21.35 -0.93
N ILE A 59 3.17 21.54 -1.58
CA ILE A 59 3.47 20.94 -2.89
C ILE A 59 3.46 19.41 -2.77
N GLY A 60 4.09 18.85 -1.74
CA GLY A 60 4.09 17.40 -1.49
C GLY A 60 2.67 16.83 -1.39
N ARG A 61 1.78 17.50 -0.64
CA ARG A 61 0.37 17.11 -0.55
C ARG A 61 -0.35 17.16 -1.89
N LYS A 62 -0.21 18.25 -2.65
CA LYS A 62 -0.85 18.39 -3.96
C LYS A 62 -0.36 17.33 -4.96
N ILE A 63 0.93 17.00 -4.92
CA ILE A 63 1.50 15.93 -5.74
C ILE A 63 0.92 14.58 -5.32
N ASP A 64 0.91 14.26 -4.02
CA ASP A 64 0.35 12.99 -3.52
C ASP A 64 -1.14 12.84 -3.88
N GLU A 65 -1.91 13.91 -3.75
CA GLU A 65 -3.33 13.95 -4.14
C GLU A 65 -3.48 13.78 -5.66
N GLY A 66 -2.67 14.45 -6.46
CA GLY A 66 -2.66 14.32 -7.92
C GLY A 66 -2.29 12.91 -8.37
N ILE A 67 -1.29 12.30 -7.75
CA ILE A 67 -0.88 10.92 -8.00
C ILE A 67 -2.01 9.96 -7.63
N LYS A 68 -2.59 10.09 -6.42
CA LYS A 68 -3.71 9.25 -5.99
C LYS A 68 -4.91 9.39 -6.92
N ALA A 69 -5.27 10.62 -7.31
CA ALA A 69 -6.36 10.87 -8.24
C ALA A 69 -6.08 10.29 -9.64
N GLY A 70 -4.83 10.41 -10.13
CA GLY A 70 -4.39 9.84 -11.39
C GLY A 70 -4.44 8.32 -11.40
N ILE A 71 -3.93 7.68 -10.34
CA ILE A 71 -3.96 6.23 -10.14
C ILE A 71 -5.40 5.71 -10.10
N SER A 72 -6.29 6.36 -9.33
CA SER A 72 -7.71 6.01 -9.26
C SER A 72 -8.42 6.15 -10.62
N LYS A 73 -8.11 7.19 -11.40
CA LYS A 73 -8.71 7.39 -12.74
C LYS A 73 -8.15 6.43 -13.79
N ALA A 74 -6.88 6.04 -13.67
CA ALA A 74 -6.23 5.12 -14.60
C ALA A 74 -6.56 3.64 -14.33
N GLY A 75 -7.37 3.34 -13.31
CA GLY A 75 -7.72 1.96 -12.94
C GLY A 75 -6.55 1.17 -12.33
N PHE A 76 -5.46 1.84 -11.95
CA PHE A 76 -4.33 1.20 -11.28
C PHE A 76 -4.67 1.01 -9.80
N VAL A 77 -4.60 -0.23 -9.33
CA VAL A 77 -4.82 -0.56 -7.92
C VAL A 77 -3.47 -0.53 -7.20
N PRO A 78 -3.36 0.09 -6.01
CA PRO A 78 -2.15 0.03 -5.20
C PRO A 78 -1.72 -1.43 -4.99
N LYS A 79 -0.41 -1.71 -5.06
CA LYS A 79 0.13 -3.07 -4.90
C LYS A 79 -0.38 -3.78 -3.63
N LYS A 80 -0.56 -3.01 -2.56
CA LYS A 80 -1.09 -3.48 -1.28
C LYS A 80 -2.52 -4.02 -1.39
N ASP A 81 -3.38 -3.32 -2.14
CA ASP A 81 -4.77 -3.72 -2.34
C ASP A 81 -4.86 -4.94 -3.26
N PHE A 82 -3.97 -5.04 -4.25
CA PHE A 82 -3.82 -6.24 -5.08
C PHE A 82 -3.40 -7.48 -4.26
N GLU A 83 -2.43 -7.33 -3.36
CA GLU A 83 -1.99 -8.43 -2.48
C GLU A 83 -3.10 -8.89 -1.53
N LEU A 84 -3.85 -7.95 -0.95
CA LEU A 84 -5.04 -8.25 -0.14
C LEU A 84 -6.10 -9.03 -0.93
N LEU A 85 -6.33 -8.63 -2.19
CA LEU A 85 -7.27 -9.32 -3.06
C LEU A 85 -6.78 -10.74 -3.40
N LYS A 86 -5.49 -10.90 -3.68
CA LYS A 86 -4.87 -12.22 -3.93
C LYS A 86 -5.02 -13.15 -2.74
N GLN A 87 -4.76 -12.67 -1.51
CA GLN A 87 -4.96 -13.47 -0.29
C GLN A 87 -6.41 -13.89 -0.10
N ARG A 88 -7.37 -12.99 -0.36
CA ARG A 88 -8.80 -13.31 -0.30
C ARG A 88 -9.19 -14.38 -1.31
N VAL A 89 -8.70 -14.26 -2.55
CA VAL A 89 -8.93 -15.28 -3.60
C VAL A 89 -8.40 -16.63 -3.17
N GLU A 90 -7.17 -16.68 -2.66
CA GLU A 90 -6.53 -17.93 -2.22
C GLU A 90 -7.29 -18.58 -1.04
N LEU A 91 -7.81 -17.77 -0.11
CA LEU A 91 -8.67 -18.23 0.99
C LEU A 91 -9.99 -18.81 0.48
N LEU A 92 -10.61 -18.17 -0.51
CA LEU A 92 -11.86 -18.62 -1.11
C LEU A 92 -11.64 -19.91 -1.91
N GLU A 93 -10.55 -20.03 -2.65
CA GLU A 93 -10.17 -21.25 -3.36
C GLU A 93 -9.95 -22.42 -2.39
N LYS A 94 -9.23 -22.21 -1.29
CA LYS A 94 -9.05 -23.23 -0.23
C LYS A 94 -10.38 -23.63 0.39
N ARG A 95 -11.29 -22.68 0.63
CA ARG A 95 -12.64 -22.98 1.15
C ARG A 95 -13.47 -23.77 0.15
N LEU A 96 -13.45 -23.44 -1.13
CA LEU A 96 -14.15 -24.18 -2.18
C LEU A 96 -13.60 -25.60 -2.35
N ALA A 97 -12.27 -25.78 -2.29
CA ALA A 97 -11.63 -27.09 -2.31
C ALA A 97 -12.09 -27.95 -1.11
N SER A 98 -12.11 -27.37 0.10
CA SER A 98 -12.58 -28.06 1.29
C SER A 98 -14.09 -28.39 1.26
N SER A 99 -14.90 -27.55 0.61
CA SER A 99 -16.34 -27.77 0.43
C SER A 99 -16.64 -28.91 -0.55
N LYS A 100 -15.87 -29.01 -1.65
CA LYS A 100 -15.96 -30.15 -2.59
C LYS A 100 -15.52 -31.46 -1.95
N LEU A 101 -14.52 -31.45 -1.05
CA LEU A 101 -14.11 -32.63 -0.30
C LEU A 101 -15.19 -33.11 0.69
N LYS A 102 -15.89 -32.17 1.34
CA LYS A 102 -17.00 -32.49 2.27
C LYS A 102 -18.22 -33.11 1.56
N SER A 103 -18.50 -32.74 0.31
CA SER A 103 -19.62 -33.32 -0.44
C SER A 103 -19.34 -34.75 -0.93
N THR A 104 -18.09 -35.07 -1.28
CA THR A 104 -17.66 -36.43 -1.65
C THR A 104 -17.62 -37.37 -0.45
N GLN A 105 -17.25 -36.89 0.74
CA GLN A 105 -17.29 -37.67 1.98
C GLN A 105 -18.73 -37.97 2.44
N LYS A 106 -19.65 -37.00 2.35
CA LYS A 106 -21.09 -37.21 2.67
C LYS A 106 -21.76 -38.25 1.76
N LYS A 107 -21.37 -38.34 0.50
CA LYS A 107 -21.89 -39.33 -0.46
C LYS A 107 -21.34 -40.74 -0.19
N THR A 108 -20.08 -40.83 0.21
CA THR A 108 -19.41 -42.10 0.56
C THR A 108 -19.93 -42.68 1.88
N GLN A 109 -20.18 -41.84 2.89
CA GLN A 109 -20.83 -42.27 4.14
C GLN A 109 -22.26 -42.76 3.93
N LYS A 110 -23.08 -42.08 3.10
CA LYS A 110 -24.46 -42.52 2.82
C LYS A 110 -24.50 -43.88 2.09
N ARG A 111 -23.54 -44.16 1.20
CA ARG A 111 -23.45 -45.47 0.52
C ARG A 111 -23.06 -46.59 1.49
N ASN A 112 -22.03 -46.38 2.32
CA ASN A 112 -21.60 -47.41 3.28
C ASN A 112 -22.65 -47.70 4.36
N ILE A 113 -23.39 -46.68 4.83
CA ILE A 113 -24.48 -46.88 5.79
C ILE A 113 -25.67 -47.63 5.16
N GLN A 114 -25.93 -47.43 3.86
CA GLN A 114 -26.98 -48.16 3.14
C GLN A 114 -26.61 -49.62 2.87
N GLU A 115 -25.36 -49.92 2.54
CA GLU A 115 -24.88 -51.30 2.39
C GLU A 115 -24.88 -52.04 3.73
N ALA A 116 -24.39 -51.42 4.81
CA ALA A 116 -24.43 -52.00 6.15
C ALA A 116 -25.87 -52.32 6.62
N ARG A 117 -26.83 -51.43 6.34
CA ARG A 117 -28.26 -51.67 6.65
C ARG A 117 -28.87 -52.81 5.84
N LYS A 118 -28.46 -53.01 4.58
CA LYS A 118 -28.95 -54.12 3.75
C LYS A 118 -28.41 -55.47 4.23
N ILE A 119 -27.14 -55.52 4.64
CA ILE A 119 -26.50 -56.74 5.16
C ILE A 119 -27.15 -57.15 6.48
N SER A 120 -27.36 -56.19 7.40
CA SER A 120 -28.02 -56.43 8.70
C SER A 120 -29.46 -56.93 8.57
N ARG A 121 -30.25 -56.41 7.62
CA ARG A 121 -31.60 -56.92 7.33
C ARG A 121 -31.59 -58.34 6.77
N LYS A 122 -30.59 -58.69 5.96
CA LYS A 122 -30.47 -60.03 5.36
C LYS A 122 -30.05 -61.10 6.38
N THR A 123 -29.23 -60.73 7.37
CA THR A 123 -28.86 -61.61 8.49
C THR A 123 -30.00 -61.82 9.49
N HIS A 124 -30.82 -60.80 9.75
CA HIS A 124 -31.92 -60.88 10.71
C HIS A 124 -33.14 -61.68 10.19
N VAL A 125 -33.34 -61.73 8.88
CA VAL A 125 -34.37 -62.57 8.23
C VAL A 125 -33.94 -64.05 8.23
N ARG A 126 -32.63 -64.33 8.21
CA ARG A 126 -32.09 -65.69 8.15
C ARG A 126 -32.04 -66.40 9.51
N SER A 127 -32.22 -65.68 10.62
CA SER A 127 -32.27 -66.24 11.98
C SER A 127 -33.70 -66.47 12.50
N ARG A 128 -34.71 -66.34 11.64
CA ARG A 128 -36.14 -66.45 11.98
C ARG A 128 -36.86 -67.59 11.23
N VAL A 129 -36.09 -68.45 10.54
CA VAL A 129 -36.50 -69.71 9.91
C VAL A 129 -35.78 -70.83 10.65
#